data_AF-A0A0R1HSB0-F1
#
_entry.id   AF-A0A0R1HSB0-F1
#
_cell.length_a   1.000
_cell.length_b   1.000
_cell.length_c   1.000
_cell.angle_alpha   90.00
_cell.angle_beta   90.00
_cell.angle_gamma   90.00
#
_symmetry.space_group_name_H-M   'P 1'
#
loop_
_entity.id
_entity.type
_entity.pdbx_description
1 polymer ?
#
loop_
_entity_poly.entity_id
_entity_poly.type
_entity_poly.pdbx_seq_one_letter_code
_entity_poly.pdbx_strand_id
1 'polypeptide(L)'
;MIKMDISIIDASKVKRDLGLVIGDPNAPKTIVEFINVRCPYSKEWFEKSKETLDGYIADGKVKRVIKLFDKEKESLQRGNIAHHYLPLDNSQKSYDLITELFKTQETWKDFTLEEVATYMEETFNLTDVSDKVAIDAIINEANAAHIQFVPTVIVDDHIFDESIDMTTLKSYIDN
;
A
#
# COMPACT_ATOMS: atom_id res chain seq x y z
N MET A 1 -10.53 19.66 3.72
CA MET A 1 -9.64 18.49 3.71
C MET A 1 -8.87 18.53 5.03
N ILE A 2 -9.05 17.55 5.91
CA ILE A 2 -8.23 17.46 7.13
C ILE A 2 -6.87 16.96 6.67
N LYS A 3 -5.84 17.80 6.79
CA LYS A 3 -4.46 17.44 6.44
C LYS A 3 -3.97 16.41 7.47
N MET A 4 -3.32 15.34 7.01
CA MET A 4 -2.66 14.38 7.90
C MET A 4 -1.66 15.14 8.80
N ASP A 5 -1.83 15.01 10.12
CA ASP A 5 -0.83 15.52 11.05
C ASP A 5 0.34 14.55 11.07
N ILE A 6 1.34 14.83 10.25
CA ILE A 6 2.55 13.99 10.17
C ILE A 6 3.43 14.12 11.42
N SER A 7 3.23 15.15 12.24
CA SER A 7 4.09 15.41 13.41
C SER A 7 3.91 14.39 14.53
N ILE A 8 2.77 13.67 14.53
CA ILE A 8 2.50 12.60 15.49
C ILE A 8 3.03 11.24 15.04
N ILE A 9 3.41 11.07 13.77
CA ILE A 9 3.84 9.78 13.23
C ILE A 9 5.28 9.47 13.67
N ASP A 10 5.48 8.31 14.28
CA ASP A 10 6.79 7.81 14.69
C ASP A 10 7.33 6.81 13.64
N ALA A 11 8.04 7.34 12.64
CA ALA A 11 8.65 6.53 11.58
C ALA A 11 9.69 5.52 12.10
N SER A 12 10.24 5.70 13.30
CA SER A 12 11.18 4.74 13.90
C SER A 12 10.52 3.40 14.29
N LYS A 13 9.19 3.37 14.38
CA LYS A 13 8.41 2.15 14.65
C LYS A 13 8.05 1.38 13.39
N VAL A 14 8.35 1.92 12.22
CA VAL A 14 7.98 1.33 10.94
C VAL A 14 9.06 0.37 10.45
N LYS A 15 8.65 -0.88 10.25
CA LYS A 15 9.48 -1.98 9.73
C LYS A 15 9.62 -1.87 8.22
N ARG A 16 10.86 -2.05 7.74
CA ARG A 16 11.28 -1.94 6.34
C ARG A 16 11.29 -3.28 5.57
N ASP A 17 10.64 -4.30 6.14
CA ASP A 17 10.57 -5.68 5.61
C ASP A 17 9.20 -6.35 5.84
N LEU A 18 8.32 -5.77 6.66
CA LEU A 18 6.96 -6.29 6.89
C LEU A 18 5.99 -5.79 5.81
N GLY A 19 5.49 -6.68 4.96
CA GLY A 19 4.54 -6.38 3.88
C GLY A 19 4.98 -6.99 2.56
N LEU A 20 4.42 -6.52 1.45
CA LEU A 20 4.83 -6.92 0.10
C LEU A 20 6.14 -6.19 -0.26
N VAL A 21 7.21 -6.94 -0.51
CA VAL A 21 8.51 -6.38 -0.91
C VAL A 21 8.62 -6.41 -2.42
N ILE A 22 8.65 -5.22 -3.05
CA ILE A 22 8.76 -5.06 -4.51
C ILE A 22 10.15 -4.51 -4.86
N GLY A 23 10.87 -5.21 -5.74
CA GLY A 23 12.25 -4.90 -6.12
C GLY A 23 13.28 -5.75 -5.37
N ASP A 24 14.56 -5.36 -5.47
CA ASP A 24 15.66 -6.05 -4.77
C ASP A 24 15.53 -5.85 -3.24
N PRO A 25 15.40 -6.91 -2.43
CA PRO A 25 15.35 -6.78 -0.96
C PRO A 25 16.57 -6.07 -0.34
N ASN A 26 17.68 -5.99 -1.06
CA ASN A 26 18.92 -5.32 -0.64
C ASN A 26 19.08 -3.91 -1.25
N ALA A 27 18.08 -3.39 -1.97
CA ALA A 27 18.13 -2.04 -2.49
C ALA A 27 18.40 -1.01 -1.37
N PRO A 28 19.26 0.00 -1.62
CA PRO A 28 19.73 0.90 -0.57
C PRO A 28 18.63 1.81 -0.01
N LYS A 29 17.61 2.15 -0.81
CA LYS A 29 16.45 2.94 -0.36
C LYS A 29 15.22 2.06 -0.21
N THR A 30 14.49 2.28 0.88
CA THR A 30 13.20 1.61 1.13
C THR A 30 12.08 2.63 1.22
N ILE A 31 11.10 2.52 0.34
CA ILE A 31 9.84 3.26 0.41
C ILE A 31 8.81 2.37 1.11
N VAL A 32 8.29 2.82 2.25
CA VAL A 32 7.22 2.12 2.95
C VAL A 32 5.89 2.79 2.64
N GLU A 33 4.87 2.00 2.33
CA GLU A 33 3.56 2.50 1.92
C GLU A 33 2.45 1.80 2.69
N PHE A 34 1.75 2.52 3.56
CA PHE A 34 0.48 2.05 4.12
C PHE A 34 -0.64 2.46 3.17
N ILE A 35 -1.27 1.48 2.52
CA ILE A 35 -2.33 1.72 1.56
C ILE A 35 -3.55 0.87 1.86
N ASN A 36 -4.70 1.30 1.35
CA ASN A 36 -5.87 0.45 1.23
C ASN A 36 -6.33 0.49 -0.23
N VAL A 37 -6.49 -0.68 -0.87
CA VAL A 37 -6.75 -0.76 -2.32
C VAL A 37 -8.10 -0.17 -2.75
N ARG A 38 -9.01 0.11 -1.80
CA ARG A 38 -10.26 0.84 -2.07
C ARG A 38 -10.12 2.36 -1.90
N CYS A 39 -9.11 2.83 -1.20
CA CYS A 39 -8.94 4.27 -0.95
C CYS A 39 -8.63 5.01 -2.27
N PRO A 40 -9.40 6.05 -2.64
CA PRO A 40 -9.13 6.82 -3.85
C PRO A 40 -7.81 7.61 -3.77
N TYR A 41 -7.40 8.04 -2.57
CA TYR A 41 -6.11 8.71 -2.38
C TYR A 41 -4.93 7.74 -2.50
N SER A 42 -5.09 6.50 -2.02
CA SER A 42 -4.09 5.45 -2.24
C SER A 42 -3.95 5.11 -3.72
N LYS A 43 -5.07 5.10 -4.46
CA LYS A 43 -5.07 4.98 -5.92
C LYS A 43 -4.31 6.12 -6.57
N GLU A 44 -4.62 7.36 -6.22
CA GLU A 44 -3.95 8.55 -6.77
C GLU A 44 -2.43 8.50 -6.55
N TRP A 45 -1.99 8.19 -5.32
CA TRP A 45 -0.58 7.99 -5.01
C TRP A 45 0.04 6.90 -5.89
N PHE A 46 -0.60 5.73 -5.97
CA PHE A 46 -0.07 4.58 -6.68
C PHE A 46 0.07 4.87 -8.18
N GLU A 47 -0.97 5.40 -8.82
CA GLU A 47 -0.97 5.73 -10.25
C GLU A 47 0.05 6.84 -10.58
N LYS A 48 0.10 7.89 -9.76
CA LYS A 48 1.03 9.02 -9.97
C LYS A 48 2.49 8.61 -9.82
N SER A 49 2.80 7.77 -8.83
CA SER A 49 4.18 7.38 -8.51
C SER A 49 4.69 6.21 -9.35
N LYS A 50 3.80 5.39 -9.94
CA LYS A 50 4.12 4.11 -10.57
C LYS A 50 5.30 4.16 -11.53
N GLU A 51 5.24 4.99 -12.57
CA GLU A 51 6.29 5.05 -13.59
C GLU A 51 7.65 5.44 -12.98
N THR A 52 7.65 6.40 -12.05
CA THR A 52 8.87 6.85 -11.38
C THR A 52 9.45 5.74 -10.50
N LEU A 53 8.63 5.09 -9.67
CA LEU A 53 9.10 4.06 -8.75
C LEU A 53 9.49 2.77 -9.46
N ASP A 54 8.77 2.38 -10.51
CA ASP A 54 9.10 1.20 -11.33
C ASP A 54 10.48 1.40 -12.00
N GLY A 55 10.81 2.62 -12.44
CA GLY A 55 12.15 2.97 -12.94
C GLY A 55 13.25 2.81 -11.88
N TYR A 56 13.06 3.33 -10.67
CA TYR A 56 14.03 3.18 -9.58
C TYR A 56 14.19 1.74 -9.09
N ILE A 57 13.12 0.94 -9.13
CA ILE A 57 13.17 -0.49 -8.84
C ILE A 57 13.98 -1.22 -9.90
N ALA A 58 13.75 -0.95 -11.18
CA ALA A 58 14.50 -1.56 -12.29
C ALA A 58 16.01 -1.23 -12.22
N ASP A 59 16.36 -0.03 -11.76
CA ASP A 59 17.74 0.40 -11.50
C ASP A 59 18.37 -0.24 -10.24
N GLY A 60 17.60 -0.99 -9.43
CA GLY A 60 18.06 -1.57 -8.16
C GLY A 60 18.29 -0.55 -7.04
N LYS A 61 17.81 0.69 -7.21
CA LYS A 61 18.01 1.79 -6.24
C LYS A 61 17.01 1.76 -5.11
N VAL A 62 15.78 1.34 -5.41
CA VAL A 62 14.65 1.36 -4.48
C VAL A 62 14.04 -0.03 -4.37
N LYS A 63 13.67 -0.39 -3.14
CA LYS A 63 12.60 -1.36 -2.89
C LYS A 63 11.40 -0.68 -2.28
N ARG A 64 10.21 -1.19 -2.59
CA ARG A 64 8.96 -0.79 -1.94
C ARG A 64 8.55 -1.85 -0.94
N VAL A 65 7.99 -1.41 0.18
CA VAL A 65 7.36 -2.25 1.19
C VAL A 65 5.92 -1.79 1.31
N ILE A 66 5.05 -2.47 0.58
CA ILE A 66 3.63 -2.13 0.52
C ILE A 66 2.91 -2.89 1.64
N LYS A 67 2.33 -2.12 2.56
CA LYS A 67 1.55 -2.60 3.69
C LYS A 67 0.08 -2.44 3.37
N LEU A 68 -0.59 -3.56 3.16
CA LEU A 68 -2.03 -3.66 2.96
C LEU A 68 -2.72 -3.39 4.30
N PHE A 69 -3.13 -2.14 4.51
CA PHE A 69 -3.64 -1.66 5.79
C PHE A 69 -5.17 -1.76 5.82
N ASP A 70 -5.68 -2.77 6.51
CA ASP A 70 -7.10 -2.92 6.78
C ASP A 70 -7.62 -1.77 7.65
N LYS A 71 -8.77 -1.21 7.27
CA LYS A 71 -9.36 -0.04 7.92
C LYS A 71 -10.76 -0.33 8.45
N GLU A 72 -11.06 0.24 9.61
CA GLU A 72 -12.38 0.16 10.25
C GLU A 72 -13.47 0.96 9.52
N LYS A 73 -13.07 2.06 8.84
CA LYS A 73 -14.00 2.93 8.12
C LYS A 73 -14.78 2.10 7.10
N GLU A 74 -16.11 2.09 7.22
CA GLU A 74 -17.02 1.27 6.40
C GLU A 74 -16.73 1.34 4.89
N SER A 75 -16.46 2.54 4.38
CA SER A 75 -16.15 2.70 2.95
C SER A 75 -14.93 1.85 2.54
N LEU A 76 -13.90 1.76 3.40
CA LEU A 76 -12.62 1.09 3.13
C LEU A 76 -12.62 -0.41 3.43
N GLN A 77 -13.65 -0.94 4.10
CA GLN A 77 -13.74 -2.38 4.41
C GLN A 77 -13.75 -3.27 3.16
N ARG A 78 -14.24 -2.76 2.03
CA ARG A 78 -14.14 -3.44 0.72
C ARG A 78 -12.68 -3.69 0.33
N GLY A 79 -11.80 -2.75 0.62
CA GLY A 79 -10.37 -2.92 0.39
C GLY A 79 -9.76 -3.98 1.29
N ASN A 80 -10.26 -4.13 2.53
CA ASN A 80 -9.82 -5.19 3.44
C ASN A 80 -10.11 -6.57 2.82
N ILE A 81 -11.33 -6.78 2.32
CA ILE A 81 -11.68 -8.04 1.63
C ILE A 81 -10.74 -8.27 0.45
N ALA A 82 -10.51 -7.27 -0.40
CA ALA A 82 -9.59 -7.42 -1.53
C ALA A 82 -8.14 -7.75 -1.08
N HIS A 83 -7.66 -7.18 0.03
CA HIS A 83 -6.33 -7.50 0.58
C HIS A 83 -6.19 -8.99 0.94
N HIS A 84 -7.27 -9.63 1.41
CA HIS A 84 -7.27 -11.03 1.84
C HIS A 84 -7.02 -12.01 0.69
N TYR A 85 -7.10 -11.56 -0.56
CA TYR A 85 -6.81 -12.35 -1.77
C TYR A 85 -5.43 -12.06 -2.36
N LEU A 86 -4.62 -11.21 -1.72
CA LEU A 86 -3.29 -10.83 -2.19
C LEU A 86 -2.19 -11.69 -1.50
N PRO A 87 -1.56 -12.64 -2.22
CA PRO A 87 -0.55 -13.52 -1.63
C PRO A 87 0.72 -12.78 -1.21
N LEU A 88 1.07 -12.83 0.07
CA LEU A 88 2.28 -12.19 0.60
C LEU A 88 3.57 -12.91 0.15
N ASP A 89 3.49 -14.22 -0.07
CA ASP A 89 4.59 -15.06 -0.55
C ASP A 89 4.92 -14.86 -2.04
N ASN A 90 4.04 -14.18 -2.79
CA ASN A 90 4.26 -13.80 -4.17
C ASN A 90 4.01 -12.30 -4.38
N SER A 91 4.98 -11.51 -3.92
CA SER A 91 4.88 -10.04 -3.92
C SER A 91 4.71 -9.44 -5.32
N GLN A 92 5.34 -10.00 -6.36
CA GLN A 92 5.14 -9.51 -7.73
C GLN A 92 3.72 -9.75 -8.24
N LYS A 93 3.16 -10.95 -8.03
CA LYS A 93 1.76 -11.23 -8.39
C LYS A 93 0.80 -10.30 -7.66
N SER A 94 1.02 -10.07 -6.36
CA SER A 94 0.22 -9.13 -5.58
C SER A 94 0.34 -7.70 -6.07
N TYR A 95 1.52 -7.27 -6.51
CA TYR A 95 1.72 -5.94 -7.11
C TYR A 95 0.93 -5.75 -8.41
N ASP A 96 0.94 -6.76 -9.28
CA ASP A 96 0.18 -6.75 -10.53
C ASP A 96 -1.33 -6.73 -10.24
N LEU A 97 -1.79 -7.51 -9.25
CA LEU A 97 -3.18 -7.49 -8.78
C LEU A 97 -3.59 -6.14 -8.18
N ILE A 98 -2.75 -5.52 -7.35
CA ILE A 98 -2.99 -4.17 -6.81
C ILE A 98 -3.14 -3.15 -7.95
N THR A 99 -2.29 -3.26 -8.98
CA THR A 99 -2.37 -2.39 -10.17
C THR A 99 -3.73 -2.53 -10.86
N GLU A 100 -4.20 -3.76 -11.10
CA GLU A 100 -5.51 -3.98 -11.70
C GLU A 100 -6.66 -3.58 -10.77
N LEU A 101 -6.57 -3.82 -9.45
CA LEU A 101 -7.59 -3.40 -8.47
C LEU A 101 -7.77 -1.88 -8.44
N PHE A 102 -6.67 -1.12 -8.50
CA PHE A 102 -6.76 0.34 -8.57
C PHE A 102 -7.37 0.81 -9.89
N LYS A 103 -6.98 0.19 -11.01
CA LYS A 103 -7.53 0.49 -12.34
C LYS A 103 -9.03 0.20 -12.42
N THR A 104 -9.50 -0.90 -11.82
CA THR A 104 -10.92 -1.27 -11.79
C THR A 104 -11.67 -0.77 -10.56
N GLN A 105 -11.07 0.09 -9.73
CA GLN A 105 -11.67 0.57 -8.47
C GLN A 105 -13.08 1.13 -8.64
N GLU A 106 -13.36 1.86 -9.74
CA GLU A 106 -14.70 2.39 -10.03
C GLU A 106 -15.76 1.30 -10.24
N THR A 107 -15.36 0.11 -10.67
CA THR A 107 -16.26 -1.04 -10.88
C THR A 107 -16.72 -1.64 -9.56
N TRP A 108 -15.83 -1.79 -8.58
CA TRP A 108 -16.10 -2.58 -7.36
C TRP A 108 -16.17 -1.76 -6.07
N LYS A 109 -15.84 -0.46 -6.09
CA LYS A 109 -15.77 0.39 -4.87
C LYS A 109 -17.06 0.45 -4.05
N ASP A 110 -18.21 0.21 -4.68
CA ASP A 110 -19.54 0.31 -4.07
C ASP A 110 -20.18 -1.07 -3.84
N PHE A 111 -19.47 -2.15 -4.18
CA PHE A 111 -19.89 -3.52 -3.86
C PHE A 111 -20.05 -3.71 -2.35
N THR A 112 -20.91 -4.66 -1.99
CA THR A 112 -20.93 -5.28 -0.67
C THR A 112 -19.65 -6.08 -0.43
N LEU A 113 -19.38 -6.46 0.82
CA LEU A 113 -18.19 -7.24 1.15
C LEU A 113 -18.19 -8.62 0.45
N GLU A 114 -19.36 -9.25 0.34
CA GLU A 114 -19.55 -10.52 -0.35
C GLU A 114 -19.31 -10.37 -1.86
N GLU A 115 -19.86 -9.32 -2.49
CA GLU A 115 -19.62 -9.04 -3.92
C GLU A 115 -18.14 -8.76 -4.22
N VAL A 116 -17.38 -8.15 -3.30
CA VAL A 116 -15.93 -8.01 -3.47
C VAL A 116 -15.26 -9.38 -3.45
N ALA A 117 -15.61 -10.26 -2.50
CA ALA A 117 -15.06 -11.62 -2.46
C ALA A 117 -15.36 -12.38 -3.77
N THR A 118 -16.61 -12.37 -4.22
CA THR A 118 -17.01 -12.96 -5.51
C THR A 118 -16.26 -12.35 -6.68
N TYR A 119 -16.05 -11.03 -6.70
CA TYR A 119 -15.27 -10.38 -7.74
C TYR A 119 -13.80 -10.87 -7.76
N MET A 120 -13.19 -11.04 -6.59
CA MET A 120 -11.82 -11.60 -6.47
C MET A 120 -11.75 -13.04 -6.98
N GLU A 121 -12.72 -13.86 -6.61
CA GLU A 121 -12.79 -15.28 -6.98
C GLU A 121 -13.07 -15.46 -8.47
N GLU A 122 -14.09 -14.79 -9.01
CA GLU A 122 -14.57 -15.04 -10.38
C GLU A 122 -13.80 -14.28 -11.45
N THR A 123 -13.37 -13.04 -11.17
CA THR A 123 -12.68 -12.20 -12.17
C THR A 123 -11.19 -12.47 -12.21
N PHE A 124 -10.56 -12.68 -11.05
CA PHE A 124 -9.12 -12.88 -10.95
C PHE A 124 -8.72 -14.34 -10.70
N ASN A 125 -9.69 -15.25 -10.54
CA ASN A 125 -9.45 -16.66 -10.24
C ASN A 125 -8.54 -16.83 -9.02
N LEU A 126 -8.84 -16.07 -7.96
CA LEU A 126 -8.10 -16.08 -6.70
C LEU A 126 -8.88 -16.85 -5.63
N THR A 127 -8.16 -17.24 -4.58
CA THR A 127 -8.74 -17.80 -3.36
C THR A 127 -8.35 -16.91 -2.19
N ASP A 128 -9.18 -16.89 -1.15
CA ASP A 128 -8.83 -16.22 0.11
C ASP A 128 -7.53 -16.84 0.69
N VAL A 129 -6.55 -15.99 0.92
CA VAL A 129 -5.23 -16.31 1.50
C VAL A 129 -4.97 -15.48 2.75
N SER A 130 -6.03 -15.02 3.41
CA SER A 130 -5.93 -14.17 4.61
C SER A 130 -5.07 -14.83 5.67
N ASP A 131 -4.08 -14.07 6.12
CA ASP A 131 -3.26 -14.41 7.26
C ASP A 131 -3.51 -13.37 8.37
N LYS A 132 -4.29 -13.77 9.36
CA LYS A 132 -4.61 -12.91 10.50
C LYS A 132 -3.36 -12.41 11.23
N VAL A 133 -2.30 -13.23 11.32
CA VAL A 133 -1.06 -12.83 11.99
C VAL A 133 -0.39 -11.71 11.20
N ALA A 134 -0.33 -11.83 9.88
CA ALA A 134 0.26 -10.79 9.01
C ALA A 134 -0.58 -9.50 9.01
N ILE A 135 -1.90 -9.62 8.93
CA ILE A 135 -2.85 -8.48 8.99
C ILE A 135 -2.70 -7.75 10.32
N ASP A 136 -2.76 -8.47 11.44
CA ASP A 136 -2.63 -7.89 12.78
C ASP A 136 -1.24 -7.26 12.97
N ALA A 137 -0.17 -7.82 12.37
CA ALA A 137 1.16 -7.24 12.44
C ALA A 137 1.23 -5.85 11.77
N ILE A 138 0.59 -5.67 10.60
CA ILE A 138 0.51 -4.37 9.91
C ILE A 138 -0.31 -3.37 10.73
N ILE A 139 -1.46 -3.79 11.26
CA ILE A 139 -2.33 -2.94 12.11
C ILE A 139 -1.59 -2.50 13.38
N ASN A 140 -0.93 -3.44 14.05
CA ASN A 140 -0.17 -3.16 15.26
C ASN A 140 1.02 -2.23 15.01
N GLU A 141 1.71 -2.40 13.88
CA GLU A 141 2.77 -1.49 13.45
C GLU A 141 2.24 -0.08 13.19
N ALA A 142 1.14 0.05 12.42
CA ALA A 142 0.51 1.34 12.15
C ALA A 142 0.10 2.04 13.45
N ASN A 143 -0.51 1.31 14.39
CA ASN A 143 -0.89 1.84 15.70
C ASN A 143 0.33 2.29 16.52
N ALA A 144 1.41 1.50 16.54
CA ALA A 144 2.65 1.84 17.24
C ALA A 144 3.34 3.08 16.64
N ALA A 145 3.24 3.27 15.34
CA ALA A 145 3.75 4.43 14.61
C ALA A 145 2.77 5.62 14.57
N HIS A 146 1.60 5.51 15.19
CA HIS A 146 0.52 6.51 15.14
C HIS A 146 -0.01 6.83 13.72
N ILE A 147 0.10 5.88 12.80
CA ILE A 147 -0.39 5.98 11.42
C ILE A 147 -1.89 5.65 11.38
N GLN A 148 -2.71 6.67 11.21
CA GLN A 148 -4.17 6.53 11.17
C GLN A 148 -4.76 6.59 9.77
N PHE A 149 -4.05 7.18 8.81
CA PHE A 149 -4.58 7.50 7.48
C PHE A 149 -3.89 6.67 6.40
N VAL A 150 -4.53 6.61 5.23
CA VAL A 150 -3.99 5.99 4.02
C VAL A 150 -4.28 6.93 2.83
N PRO A 151 -3.31 7.13 1.91
CA PRO A 151 -1.96 6.59 1.97
C PRO A 151 -1.11 7.32 3.02
N THR A 152 -0.21 6.58 3.66
CA THR A 152 0.94 7.16 4.38
C THR A 152 2.19 6.54 3.79
N VAL A 153 3.08 7.38 3.29
CA VAL A 153 4.31 6.97 2.62
C VAL A 153 5.50 7.50 3.38
N ILE A 154 6.53 6.66 3.52
CA ILE A 154 7.72 6.96 4.31
C ILE A 154 8.97 6.60 3.51
N VAL A 155 9.84 7.58 3.32
CA VAL A 155 11.17 7.42 2.70
C VAL A 155 12.17 8.06 3.66
N ASP A 156 13.05 7.24 4.24
CA ASP A 156 13.92 7.67 5.36
C ASP A 156 13.10 8.37 6.46
N ASP A 157 13.40 9.64 6.74
CA ASP A 157 12.72 10.50 7.72
C ASP A 157 11.57 11.32 7.11
N HIS A 158 11.34 11.21 5.80
CA HIS A 158 10.28 11.94 5.10
C HIS A 158 8.96 11.16 5.15
N ILE A 159 7.92 11.80 5.67
CA ILE A 159 6.57 11.26 5.77
C ILE A 159 5.63 12.15 4.94
N PHE A 160 4.88 11.54 4.04
CA PHE A 160 3.99 12.25 3.13
C PHE A 160 2.81 11.36 2.70
N ASP A 161 1.91 11.94 1.91
CA ASP A 161 0.71 11.29 1.37
C ASP A 161 0.64 11.48 -0.16
N GLU A 162 -0.53 11.29 -0.74
CA GLU A 162 -0.75 11.48 -2.17
C GLU A 162 -0.51 12.91 -2.65
N SER A 163 -0.38 13.92 -1.78
CA SER A 163 -0.19 15.30 -2.22
C SER A 163 1.23 15.64 -2.69
N ILE A 164 2.22 14.77 -2.45
CA ILE A 164 3.62 14.98 -2.86
C ILE A 164 3.75 15.14 -4.39
N ASP A 165 4.61 16.05 -4.84
CA ASP A 165 4.97 16.14 -6.26
C ASP A 165 6.15 15.22 -6.61
N MET A 166 6.26 14.83 -7.88
CA MET A 166 7.29 13.88 -8.32
C MET A 166 8.71 14.43 -8.26
N THR A 167 8.91 15.76 -8.27
CA THR A 167 10.25 16.34 -8.12
C THR A 167 10.72 16.16 -6.69
N THR A 168 9.85 16.43 -5.71
CA THR A 168 10.11 16.21 -4.29
C THR A 168 10.30 14.72 -3.97
N LEU A 169 9.49 13.82 -4.54
CA LEU A 169 9.69 12.39 -4.36
C LEU A 169 11.08 11.93 -4.85
N LYS A 170 11.49 12.37 -6.03
CA LYS A 170 12.82 12.04 -6.59
C LYS A 170 13.95 12.55 -5.71
N SER A 171 13.84 13.77 -5.17
CA SER A 171 14.87 14.31 -4.27
C SER A 171 14.99 13.49 -2.98
N TYR A 172 13.90 12.93 -2.45
CA TYR A 172 13.98 12.01 -1.30
C TYR A 172 14.67 10.68 -1.63
N ILE A 173 14.58 10.21 -2.88
CA ILE A 173 15.18 8.94 -3.32
C ILE A 173 16.67 9.13 -3.68
N ASP A 174 17.02 10.22 -4.35
CA ASP A 174 18.35 10.44 -4.91
C ASP A 174 19.39 10.99 -3.89
N ASN A 175 18.94 11.46 -2.72
CA ASN A 175 19.81 11.92 -1.62
C ASN A 175 20.37 10.76 -0.79
#